data_AF-A0A173TUW8-F1
#
_entry.id   AF-A0A173TUW8-F1
#
_cell.length_a   1.000
_cell.length_b   1.000
_cell.length_c   1.000
_cell.angle_alpha   90.00
_cell.angle_beta   90.00
_cell.angle_gamma   90.00
#
_symmetry.space_group_name_H-M   'P 1'
#
loop_
_entity.id
_entity.type
_entity.pdbx_description
1 polymer ?
#
loop_
_entity_poly.entity_id
_entity_poly.type
_entity_poly.pdbx_seq_one_letter_code
_entity_poly.pdbx_strand_id
1 'polypeptide(L)'
;MAFGGIAPTYHIELLERPTIVWNFHSLLLGVQMMFSFMLTDEKSSLKVCKHCGKAFVASRPNSVFCSGKCKNRYNVYKSRAKDKDNTN
;
A
#
# COMPACT_ATOMS: atom_id res chain seq x y z
N MET A 1 4.79 14.48 2.55
CA MET A 1 3.84 14.67 1.42
C MET A 1 4.01 13.52 0.46
N ALA A 2 2.94 12.99 -0.13
CA ALA A 2 3.04 11.97 -1.17
C ALA A 2 3.87 12.50 -2.36
N PHE A 3 4.55 11.61 -3.08
CA PHE A 3 5.28 11.95 -4.32
C PHE A 3 6.37 13.05 -4.18
N GLY A 4 6.96 13.22 -3.00
CA GLY A 4 7.97 14.26 -2.77
C GLY A 4 7.44 15.69 -2.90
N GLY A 5 6.11 15.88 -2.84
CA GLY A 5 5.47 17.19 -3.03
C GLY A 5 5.13 17.53 -4.48
N ILE A 6 5.39 16.63 -5.44
CA ILE A 6 5.09 16.84 -6.85
C ILE A 6 3.97 15.89 -7.26
N ALA A 7 2.74 16.39 -7.33
CA ALA A 7 1.61 15.59 -7.77
C ALA A 7 1.69 15.30 -9.27
N PRO A 8 1.32 14.09 -9.72
CA PRO A 8 1.14 13.82 -11.15
C PRO A 8 0.02 14.70 -11.70
N THR A 9 0.21 15.18 -12.93
CA THR A 9 -0.80 15.97 -13.63
C THR A 9 -1.51 15.08 -14.65
N TYR A 10 -2.73 15.46 -15.02
CA TYR A 10 -3.49 14.75 -16.05
C TYR A 10 -4.22 15.75 -16.94
N HIS A 11 -4.58 15.30 -18.12
CA HIS A 11 -5.54 15.97 -18.99
C HIS A 11 -6.46 14.94 -19.64
N ILE A 12 -7.56 15.42 -20.22
CA ILE A 12 -8.51 14.57 -20.93
C ILE A 12 -8.36 14.86 -22.42
N GLU A 13 -8.07 13.83 -23.20
CA GLU A 13 -8.11 13.89 -24.66
C GLU A 13 -9.44 13.33 -25.15
N LEU A 14 -10.11 14.08 -26.04
CA LEU A 14 -11.37 13.70 -26.67
C LEU A 14 -11.09 12.97 -28.00
N LEU A 15 -10.45 11.81 -27.92
CA LEU A 15 -10.25 10.88 -29.04
C LEU A 15 -11.58 10.14 -29.34
N GLU A 16 -11.54 8.96 -29.98
CA GLU A 16 -12.73 8.11 -30.19
C GLU A 16 -13.51 7.84 -28.89
N ARG A 17 -12.81 7.87 -27.75
CA ARG A 17 -13.38 7.84 -26.40
C ARG A 17 -12.61 8.81 -25.48
N PRO A 18 -13.28 9.50 -24.54
CA PRO A 18 -12.60 10.34 -23.56
C PRO A 18 -11.54 9.55 -22.81
N THR A 19 -10.29 9.99 -22.93
CA THR A 19 -9.12 9.27 -22.41
C THR A 19 -8.39 10.16 -21.42
N ILE A 20 -8.14 9.64 -20.22
CA ILE A 20 -7.30 10.31 -19.22
C ILE A 20 -5.84 10.05 -19.59
N VAL A 21 -5.11 11.11 -19.89
CA VAL A 21 -3.68 11.05 -20.18
C VAL A 21 -2.91 11.56 -18.98
N TRP A 22 -2.07 10.69 -18.42
CA TRP A 22 -1.22 11.01 -17.26
C TRP A 22 0.11 11.60 -17.71
N ASN A 23 0.45 12.76 -17.15
CA ASN A 23 1.69 13.47 -17.40
C ASN A 23 2.60 13.36 -16.18
N PHE A 24 3.70 12.62 -16.36
CA PHE A 24 4.73 12.43 -15.34
C PHE A 24 5.98 13.22 -15.70
N HIS A 25 6.47 14.04 -14.76
CA HIS A 25 7.75 14.75 -14.93
C HIS A 25 8.97 13.83 -14.75
N SER A 26 8.77 12.59 -14.28
CA SER A 26 9.83 11.59 -14.13
C SER A 26 9.27 10.17 -14.15
N LEU A 27 10.09 9.22 -14.60
CA LEU A 27 9.77 7.80 -14.51
C LEU A 27 9.48 7.37 -13.07
N LEU A 28 10.24 7.92 -12.10
CA LEU A 28 10.05 7.65 -10.68
C LEU A 28 8.64 8.02 -10.22
N LEU A 29 8.14 9.19 -10.61
CA LEU A 29 6.79 9.62 -10.24
C LEU A 29 5.73 8.68 -10.83
N GLY A 30 5.91 8.25 -12.08
CA GLY A 30 5.05 7.25 -12.72
C GLY A 30 5.02 5.93 -11.94
N VAL A 31 6.19 5.41 -11.56
CA VAL A 31 6.30 4.18 -10.76
C VAL A 31 5.65 4.35 -9.39
N GLN A 32 5.87 5.47 -8.69
CA GLN A 32 5.25 5.75 -7.39
C GLN A 32 3.72 5.80 -7.48
N MET A 33 3.19 6.38 -8.56
CA MET A 33 1.74 6.46 -8.77
C MET A 33 1.14 5.06 -9.03
N MET A 34 1.75 4.27 -9.91
CA MET A 34 1.31 2.90 -10.17
C MET A 34 1.37 2.04 -8.90
N PHE A 35 2.45 2.20 -8.12
CA PHE A 35 2.59 1.53 -6.83
C PHE A 35 1.49 1.92 -5.84
N SER A 36 1.06 3.20 -5.84
CA SER A 36 -0.04 3.66 -5.00
C SER A 36 -1.34 2.94 -5.35
N PHE A 37 -1.69 2.84 -6.64
CA PHE A 37 -2.85 2.07 -7.08
C PHE A 37 -2.77 0.61 -6.68
N MET A 38 -1.61 -0.03 -6.90
CA MET A 38 -1.38 -1.42 -6.52
C MET A 38 -1.48 -1.65 -5.01
N LEU A 39 -1.15 -0.67 -4.18
CA LEU A 39 -1.29 -0.77 -2.73
C LEU A 39 -2.71 -0.50 -2.23
N THR A 40 -3.49 0.30 -2.96
CA THR A 40 -4.88 0.61 -2.62
C THR A 40 -5.88 -0.40 -3.18
N ASP A 41 -5.51 -1.17 -4.20
CA ASP A 41 -6.36 -2.24 -4.74
C ASP A 41 -6.36 -3.47 -3.81
N GLU A 42 -7.51 -3.78 -3.23
CA GLU A 42 -7.68 -4.93 -2.33
C GLU A 42 -7.42 -6.28 -3.02
N LYS A 43 -7.59 -6.34 -4.35
CA LYS A 43 -7.34 -7.53 -5.17
C LYS A 43 -5.87 -7.70 -5.55
N SER A 44 -5.04 -6.68 -5.34
CA SER A 44 -3.62 -6.73 -5.62
C SER A 44 -2.91 -7.78 -4.75
N SER A 45 -1.93 -8.46 -5.34
CA SER A 45 -1.00 -9.30 -4.59
C SER A 45 0.03 -8.47 -3.83
N LEU A 46 0.19 -7.19 -4.14
CA LEU A 46 1.08 -6.29 -3.42
C LEU A 46 0.34 -5.70 -2.20
N LYS A 47 0.86 -5.96 -1.00
CA LYS A 47 0.19 -5.57 0.26
C LYS A 47 1.15 -4.88 1.23
N VAL A 48 0.62 -4.17 2.21
CA VAL A 48 1.40 -3.58 3.31
C VAL A 48 1.32 -4.46 4.55
N CYS A 49 2.48 -4.81 5.11
CA CYS A 49 2.54 -5.64 6.32
C CYS A 49 1.98 -4.90 7.54
N LYS A 50 0.97 -5.48 8.20
CA LYS A 50 0.33 -4.88 9.39
C LYS A 50 1.27 -4.65 10.58
N HIS A 51 2.40 -5.37 10.65
CA HIS A 51 3.35 -5.20 11.74
C HIS A 51 4.41 -4.12 11.48
N CYS A 52 5.05 -4.15 10.30
CA CYS A 52 6.24 -3.34 10.02
C CYS A 52 6.03 -2.26 8.95
N GLY A 53 4.84 -2.17 8.35
CA GLY A 53 4.52 -1.16 7.34
C GLY A 53 5.22 -1.34 5.98
N LYS A 54 6.02 -2.40 5.80
CA LYS A 54 6.70 -2.66 4.52
C LYS A 54 5.75 -3.28 3.50
N ALA A 55 5.86 -2.84 2.25
CA ALA A 55 5.21 -3.50 1.13
C ALA A 55 5.82 -4.89 0.90
N PHE A 56 4.99 -5.87 0.50
CA PHE A 56 5.40 -7.23 0.18
C PHE A 56 4.46 -7.86 -0.84
N VAL A 57 4.94 -8.86 -1.58
CA VAL A 57 4.11 -9.65 -2.50
C VAL A 57 3.51 -10.83 -1.73
N ALA A 58 2.20 -10.86 -1.64
CA ALA A 58 1.42 -11.89 -0.97
C ALA A 58 1.29 -13.14 -1.85
N SER A 59 1.77 -14.28 -1.36
CA SER A 59 1.57 -15.58 -2.01
C SER A 59 0.11 -16.06 -1.95
N ARG A 60 -0.69 -15.54 -1.01
CA ARG A 60 -2.12 -15.86 -0.85
C ARG A 60 -2.94 -14.58 -0.66
N PRO A 61 -4.17 -14.49 -1.18
CA PRO A 61 -5.00 -13.28 -1.10
C PRO A 61 -5.19 -12.76 0.34
N ASN A 62 -5.31 -13.66 1.31
CA ASN A 62 -5.55 -13.29 2.72
C ASN A 62 -4.27 -13.08 3.54
N SER A 63 -3.10 -12.93 2.88
CA SER A 63 -1.85 -12.68 3.59
C SER A 63 -1.81 -11.25 4.13
N VAL A 64 -1.66 -11.12 5.45
CA VAL A 64 -1.64 -9.83 6.17
C VAL A 64 -0.21 -9.42 6.60
N PHE A 65 0.70 -10.40 6.69
CA PHE A 65 2.05 -10.19 7.20
C PHE A 65 3.08 -10.66 6.17
N CYS A 66 4.17 -9.91 6.03
CA CYS A 66 5.26 -10.25 5.10
C CYS A 66 6.06 -11.49 5.54
N SER A 67 5.93 -11.93 6.79
CA SER A 67 6.63 -13.11 7.32
C SER A 67 5.95 -13.66 8.58
N GLY A 68 6.23 -14.93 8.90
CA GLY A 68 5.84 -15.53 10.18
C GLY A 68 6.40 -14.79 11.39
N LYS A 69 7.62 -14.25 11.28
CA LYS A 69 8.24 -13.42 12.32
C LYS A 69 7.42 -12.16 12.61
N CYS A 70 6.95 -11.46 11.57
CA CYS A 70 6.08 -10.30 11.72
C CYS A 70 4.73 -10.65 12.34
N LYS A 71 4.12 -11.77 11.91
CA LYS A 71 2.87 -12.27 12.51
C LYS A 71 3.02 -12.55 14.00
N ASN A 72 4.09 -13.26 14.39
CA ASN A 72 4.31 -13.62 15.79
C ASN A 72 4.52 -12.39 16.68
N ARG A 73 5.40 -11.46 16.27
CA ARG A 73 5.66 -10.22 17.02
C ARG A 73 4.38 -9.39 17.18
N TYR A 74 3.61 -9.22 16.11
CA TYR A 74 2.34 -8.50 16.17
C TYR A 74 1.38 -9.12 17.20
N ASN A 75 1.23 -10.44 17.20
CA ASN A 75 0.36 -11.14 18.14
C ASN A 75 0.84 -11.00 19.60
N VAL A 76 2.14 -11.12 19.85
CA VAL A 76 2.72 -10.93 21.20
C VAL A 76 2.41 -9.52 21.73
N TYR A 77 2.66 -8.49 20.93
CA TYR A 77 2.37 -7.12 21.35
C TYR A 77 0.88 -6.88 21.56
N LYS A 78 0.03 -7.44 20.67
CA LYS A 78 -1.42 -7.35 20.80
C LYS A 78 -1.94 -8.03 22.07
N SER A 79 -1.45 -9.22 22.42
CA SER A 79 -1.87 -9.90 23.65
C SER A 79 -1.45 -9.12 24.89
N ARG A 80 -0.20 -8.65 24.96
CA ARG A 80 0.29 -7.86 26.10
C ARG A 80 -0.48 -6.56 26.30
N ALA A 81 -0.95 -5.93 25.22
CA ALA A 81 -1.79 -4.74 25.32
C ALA A 81 -3.15 -5.07 25.96
N LYS A 82 -3.77 -6.19 25.56
CA LYS A 82 -5.04 -6.65 26.16
C LYS A 82 -4.89 -7.00 27.64
N ASP A 83 -3.79 -7.63 28.03
CA ASP A 83 -3.58 -8.01 29.43
C ASP A 83 -3.53 -6.76 30.33
N LYS A 84 -2.94 -5.66 29.84
CA LYS A 84 -2.92 -4.36 30.53
C LYS A 84 -4.30 -3.71 30.61
N ASP A 85 -5.11 -3.81 29.56
CA ASP A 85 -6.47 -3.25 29.58
C ASP A 85 -7.38 -4.01 30.55
N ASN A 86 -7.18 -5.31 30.74
CA ASN A 86 -7.97 -6.14 31.66
C ASN A 86 -7.56 -6.01 33.14
N THR A 87 -6.46 -5.31 33.45
CA THR A 87 -5.96 -5.11 34.83
C THR A 87 -6.29 -3.73 35.40
N ASN A 88 -7.10 -2.93 34.69
CA ASN A 88 -7.64 -1.65 35.17
C ASN A 88 -9.12 -1.77 35.53
#